data_AF-A0A7K2MTJ4-F1
#
_entry.id   AF-A0A7K2MTJ4-F1
#
_cell.length_a   1.000
_cell.length_b   1.000
_cell.length_c   1.000
_cell.angle_alpha   90.00
_cell.angle_beta   90.00
_cell.angle_gamma   90.00
#
_symmetry.space_group_name_H-M   'P 1'
#
loop_
_entity.id
_entity.type
_entity.pdbx_description
1 polymer ?
#
loop_
_entity_poly.entity_id
_entity_poly.type
_entity_poly.pdbx_seq_one_letter_code
_entity_poly.pdbx_strand_id
1 'polypeptide(L)'
;TGAVSTGENLTISLDHKQYFRRILVFVTIYEGARSFADLHATVTLQPQYGAPVDFSLDECTVPSTVCALALITNTGNDLVVQREARYLVPDRGVSPQRTVDYAYGWGMNWTPGRK
;
A
#
# COMPACT_ATOMS: atom_id res chain seq x y z
N THR A 1 5.83 7.38 19.98
CA THR A 1 7.12 7.79 19.38
C THR A 1 6.94 7.93 17.87
N GLY A 2 6.43 9.08 17.42
CA GLY A 2 6.13 9.35 16.01
C GLY A 2 6.95 10.54 15.50
N ALA A 3 8.23 10.59 15.85
CA ALA A 3 9.07 11.78 15.69
C ALA A 3 9.90 11.73 14.40
N VAL A 4 9.25 11.54 13.25
CA VAL A 4 9.86 11.86 11.96
C VAL A 4 8.86 12.69 11.17
N SER A 5 9.13 13.99 11.02
CA SER A 5 8.30 14.92 10.26
C SER A 5 8.23 14.60 8.77
N THR A 6 9.09 13.71 8.29
CA THR A 6 9.19 13.30 6.88
C THR A 6 8.38 12.05 6.54
N GLY A 7 7.61 11.51 7.49
CA GLY A 7 6.80 10.29 7.29
C GLY A 7 7.58 8.98 7.46
N GLU A 8 7.03 7.88 6.94
CA GLU A 8 7.62 6.54 6.97
C GLU A 8 8.24 6.19 5.60
N ASN A 9 9.36 5.46 5.63
CA ASN A 9 10.06 5.01 4.41
C ASN A 9 10.12 3.48 4.36
N LEU A 10 9.89 2.90 3.17
CA LEU A 10 10.03 1.48 2.88
C LEU A 10 10.92 1.28 1.66
N THR A 11 12.03 0.57 1.84
CA THR A 11 12.94 0.17 0.75
C THR A 11 12.75 -1.30 0.42
N ILE A 12 12.56 -1.62 -0.85
CA ILE A 12 12.40 -2.99 -1.35
C ILE A 12 13.60 -3.32 -2.25
N SER A 13 14.45 -4.25 -1.83
CA SER A 13 15.47 -4.80 -2.75
C SER A 13 14.80 -5.72 -3.76
N LEU A 14 15.09 -5.48 -5.04
CA LEU A 14 14.57 -6.23 -6.18
C LEU A 14 15.67 -7.04 -6.87
N ASP A 15 16.80 -7.28 -6.19
CA ASP A 15 17.93 -8.06 -6.71
C ASP A 15 17.54 -9.49 -7.05
N HIS A 16 16.54 -10.02 -6.34
CA HIS A 16 15.96 -11.34 -6.58
C HIS A 16 14.53 -11.25 -7.12
N LYS A 17 14.24 -10.24 -7.94
CA LYS A 17 12.91 -9.98 -8.53
C LYS A 17 12.26 -11.20 -9.18
N GLN A 18 13.06 -12.14 -9.70
CA GLN A 18 12.58 -13.38 -10.32
C GLN A 18 11.73 -14.27 -9.39
N TYR A 19 11.89 -14.17 -8.06
CA TYR A 19 11.09 -14.96 -7.12
C TYR A 19 9.72 -14.34 -6.82
N PHE A 20 9.53 -13.07 -7.16
CA PHE A 20 8.26 -12.39 -6.96
C PHE A 20 7.42 -12.47 -8.23
N ARG A 21 6.21 -13.01 -8.12
CA ARG A 21 5.19 -12.86 -9.17
C ARG A 21 4.60 -11.44 -9.15
N ARG A 22 4.29 -10.94 -7.96
CA ARG A 22 3.72 -9.62 -7.73
C ARG A 22 3.98 -9.16 -6.29
N ILE A 23 4.07 -7.85 -6.09
CA ILE A 23 4.24 -7.17 -4.80
C ILE A 23 3.15 -6.09 -4.73
N LEU A 24 2.38 -6.07 -3.65
CA LEU A 24 1.38 -5.04 -3.41
C LEU A 24 1.78 -4.20 -2.20
N VAL A 25 1.88 -2.90 -2.41
CA VAL A 25 2.17 -1.92 -1.37
C VAL A 25 0.85 -1.26 -0.97
N PHE A 26 0.57 -1.20 0.34
CA PHE A 26 -0.61 -0.55 0.89
C PHE A 26 -0.29 0.12 2.22
N VAL A 27 -1.10 1.10 2.60
CA VAL A 27 -1.02 1.81 3.88
C VAL A 27 -2.34 1.72 4.63
N THR A 28 -2.24 1.81 5.96
CA THR A 28 -3.38 1.70 6.86
C THR A 28 -3.30 2.74 7.96
N ILE A 29 -4.42 3.40 8.26
CA ILE A 29 -4.51 4.29 9.40
C ILE A 29 -4.75 3.44 10.66
N TYR A 30 -3.77 3.38 11.56
CA TYR A 30 -3.88 2.59 12.79
C TYR A 30 -4.65 3.32 13.90
N GLU A 31 -4.40 4.63 14.09
CA GLU A 31 -5.07 5.45 15.11
C GLU A 31 -5.12 6.93 14.67
N GLY A 32 -6.08 7.70 15.18
CA GLY A 32 -6.13 9.16 15.04
C GLY A 32 -7.01 9.71 13.91
N ALA A 33 -7.15 9.00 12.78
CA ALA A 33 -8.01 9.43 11.68
C ALA A 33 -9.04 8.35 11.29
N ARG A 34 -10.23 8.79 10.87
CA ARG A 34 -11.35 7.91 10.48
C ARG A 34 -11.32 7.52 9.00
N SER A 35 -10.59 8.29 8.18
CA SER A 35 -10.42 8.03 6.76
C SER A 35 -9.23 8.82 6.20
N PHE A 36 -8.85 8.53 4.94
CA PHE A 36 -7.87 9.31 4.20
C PHE A 36 -8.39 10.66 3.67
N ALA A 37 -9.70 10.95 3.75
CA ALA A 37 -10.32 12.14 3.14
C ALA A 37 -9.72 13.48 3.62
N ASP A 38 -9.23 13.53 4.85
CA ASP A 38 -8.69 14.75 5.48
C ASP A 38 -7.22 14.61 5.91
N LEU A 39 -6.51 13.58 5.42
CA LEU A 39 -5.15 13.26 5.90
C LEU A 39 -4.05 14.05 5.18
N HIS A 40 -4.31 14.56 3.96
CA HIS A 40 -3.30 15.30 3.17
C HIS A 40 -1.96 14.57 3.04
N ALA A 41 -2.04 13.26 2.84
CA ALA A 41 -0.88 12.39 2.73
C ALA A 41 -0.38 12.30 1.28
N THR A 42 0.93 12.41 1.10
CA THR A 42 1.61 12.17 -0.17
C THR A 42 2.43 10.89 -0.11
N VAL A 43 2.57 10.24 -1.26
CA VAL A 43 3.40 9.05 -1.45
C VAL A 43 4.31 9.28 -2.65
N THR A 44 5.59 8.98 -2.46
CA THR A 44 6.59 9.01 -3.51
C THR A 44 7.10 7.59 -3.75
N LEU A 45 6.96 7.10 -4.98
CA LEU A 45 7.61 5.88 -5.43
C LEU A 45 8.91 6.24 -6.15
N GLN A 46 10.03 5.87 -5.55
CA GLN A 46 11.36 6.15 -6.09
C GLN A 46 11.96 4.88 -6.72
N PRO A 47 11.98 4.74 -8.06
CA PRO A 47 12.72 3.65 -8.68
C PRO A 47 14.23 3.90 -8.59
N GLN A 48 15.03 2.83 -8.68
CA GLN A 48 16.50 2.94 -8.77
C GLN A 48 16.94 3.70 -10.03
N TYR A 49 16.17 3.57 -11.12
CA TYR A 49 16.40 4.23 -12.40
C TYR A 49 15.10 4.90 -12.88
N GLY A 50 15.20 6.11 -13.41
CA GLY A 50 14.06 6.88 -13.90
C GLY A 50 13.55 7.93 -12.90
N ALA A 51 12.45 8.57 -13.26
CA ALA A 51 11.86 9.63 -12.46
C ALA A 51 11.05 9.07 -11.27
N PRO A 52 11.03 9.77 -10.12
CA PRO A 52 10.08 9.49 -9.06
C PRO A 52 8.63 9.64 -9.55
N VAL A 53 7.72 8.89 -8.93
CA VAL A 53 6.28 9.04 -9.13
C VAL A 53 5.64 9.49 -7.83
N ASP A 54 5.16 10.72 -7.82
CA ASP A 54 4.45 11.30 -6.67
C ASP A 54 2.95 11.18 -6.86
N PHE A 55 2.25 10.94 -5.75
CA PHE A 55 0.80 11.06 -5.72
C PHE A 55 0.25 11.41 -4.35
N SER A 56 -0.90 12.07 -4.37
CA SER A 56 -1.66 12.38 -3.17
C SER A 56 -2.70 11.31 -2.87
N LEU A 57 -3.03 11.16 -1.59
CA LEU A 57 -4.13 10.36 -1.07
C LEU A 57 -5.40 11.18 -0.79
N ASP A 58 -5.46 12.44 -1.25
CA ASP A 58 -6.59 13.37 -1.05
C ASP A 58 -7.87 13.00 -1.80
N GLU A 59 -7.81 12.08 -2.77
CA GLU A 59 -8.97 11.70 -3.59
C GLU A 59 -9.92 10.71 -2.87
N CYS A 60 -9.68 10.45 -1.58
CA CYS A 60 -10.49 9.53 -0.79
C CYS A 60 -11.88 10.13 -0.51
N THR A 61 -12.90 9.65 -1.22
CA THR A 61 -14.30 10.07 -1.03
C THR A 61 -15.11 9.11 -0.16
N VAL A 62 -14.49 8.05 0.34
CA VAL A 62 -15.11 6.99 1.14
C VAL A 62 -14.49 6.94 2.54
N PRO A 63 -15.20 6.40 3.56
CA PRO A 63 -14.66 6.24 4.91
C PRO A 63 -13.67 5.07 4.99
N SER A 64 -12.61 5.12 4.18
CA SER A 64 -11.60 4.07 4.10
C SER A 64 -10.39 4.40 4.97
N THR A 65 -9.98 3.43 5.79
CA THR A 65 -8.72 3.45 6.53
C THR A 65 -7.62 2.63 5.85
N VAL A 66 -7.88 2.11 4.64
CA VAL A 66 -6.96 1.28 3.86
C VAL A 66 -6.83 1.82 2.45
N CYS A 67 -5.60 2.00 1.98
CA CYS A 67 -5.32 2.44 0.62
C CYS A 67 -4.25 1.54 -0.01
N ALA A 68 -4.57 0.90 -1.13
CA ALA A 68 -3.56 0.26 -1.96
C ALA A 68 -2.86 1.32 -2.83
N LEU A 69 -1.53 1.30 -2.81
CA LEU A 69 -0.64 2.34 -3.34
C LEU A 69 0.03 1.95 -4.66
N ALA A 70 0.49 0.71 -4.76
CA ALA A 70 1.13 0.23 -5.98
C ALA A 70 1.05 -1.29 -6.08
N LEU A 71 0.73 -1.77 -7.28
CA LEU A 71 0.90 -3.16 -7.65
C LEU A 71 2.11 -3.28 -8.59
N ILE A 72 3.15 -3.93 -8.11
CA ILE A 72 4.34 -4.25 -8.89
C ILE A 72 4.18 -5.67 -9.39
N THR A 73 4.19 -5.87 -10.71
CA THR A 73 4.03 -7.20 -11.32
C THR A 73 5.28 -7.56 -12.10
N ASN A 74 5.74 -8.81 -11.92
CA ASN A 74 6.80 -9.36 -12.75
C ASN A 74 6.21 -9.96 -14.02
N THR A 75 6.67 -9.47 -15.17
CA THR A 75 6.22 -9.89 -16.51
C THR A 75 7.14 -10.94 -17.14
N GLY A 76 8.11 -11.46 -16.38
CA GLY A 76 9.15 -12.40 -16.83
C GLY A 76 10.45 -11.70 -17.19
N ASN A 77 10.38 -10.61 -17.95
CA ASN A 77 11.55 -9.82 -18.33
C ASN A 77 11.75 -8.60 -17.42
N ASP A 78 10.64 -7.92 -17.09
CA ASP A 78 10.65 -6.65 -16.37
C ASP A 78 9.62 -6.59 -15.25
N LEU A 79 9.80 -5.59 -14.39
CA LEU A 79 8.83 -5.20 -13.39
C LEU A 79 7.99 -4.03 -13.92
N VAL A 80 6.68 -4.19 -13.89
CA VAL A 80 5.73 -3.12 -14.20
C VAL A 80 5.17 -2.59 -12.89
N VAL A 81 5.31 -1.29 -12.65
CA VAL A 81 4.72 -0.60 -11.51
C VAL A 81 3.39 0.01 -11.96
N GLN A 82 2.29 -0.51 -11.42
CA GLN A 82 0.98 0.10 -11.55
C GLN A 82 0.71 0.93 -10.30
N ARG A 83 0.56 2.24 -10.48
CA ARG A 83 0.11 3.13 -9.39
C ARG A 83 -1.33 2.75 -9.05
N GLU A 84 -1.56 2.51 -7.78
CA GLU A 84 -2.88 2.30 -7.20
C GLU A 84 -3.20 3.54 -6.34
N ALA A 85 -4.43 4.01 -6.40
CA ALA A 85 -4.98 4.98 -5.44
C ALA A 85 -6.33 4.44 -4.98
N ARG A 86 -6.33 3.16 -4.59
CA ARG A 86 -7.55 2.39 -4.37
C ARG A 86 -7.87 2.34 -2.89
N TYR A 87 -8.89 3.10 -2.50
CA TYR A 87 -9.41 3.14 -1.14
C TYR A 87 -10.35 1.95 -0.91
N LEU A 88 -9.98 1.08 0.03
CA LEU A 88 -10.71 -0.15 0.33
C LEU A 88 -11.39 -0.02 1.70
N VAL A 89 -12.72 0.07 1.71
CA VAL A 89 -13.49 0.11 2.96
C VAL A 89 -13.48 -1.29 3.59
N PRO A 90 -12.87 -1.48 4.79
CA PRO A 90 -12.86 -2.78 5.44
C PRO A 90 -14.25 -3.17 5.93
N ASP A 91 -14.63 -4.42 5.71
CA ASP A 91 -15.82 -4.98 6.35
C ASP A 91 -15.65 -5.07 7.87
N ARG A 92 -16.78 -5.03 8.60
CA ARG A 92 -16.76 -5.09 10.06
C ARG A 92 -16.07 -6.37 10.55
N GLY A 93 -15.04 -6.21 11.37
CA GLY A 93 -14.27 -7.32 11.93
C GLY A 93 -13.22 -7.92 10.98
N VAL A 94 -13.07 -7.37 9.78
CA VAL A 94 -12.03 -7.77 8.82
C VAL A 94 -10.82 -6.86 8.99
N SER A 95 -9.62 -7.47 9.10
CA SER A 95 -8.40 -6.69 9.24
C SER A 95 -8.05 -5.96 7.93
N PRO A 96 -7.28 -4.87 7.99
CA PRO A 96 -6.81 -4.19 6.79
C PRO A 96 -6.06 -5.11 5.81
N GLN A 97 -5.19 -5.99 6.32
CA GLN A 97 -4.41 -6.90 5.49
C GLN A 97 -5.32 -7.92 4.77
N ARG A 98 -6.33 -8.43 5.47
CA ARG A 98 -7.32 -9.34 4.90
C ARG A 98 -8.23 -8.64 3.87
N THR A 99 -8.57 -7.37 4.11
CA THR A 99 -9.31 -6.53 3.16
C THR A 99 -8.56 -6.41 1.83
N VAL A 100 -7.27 -6.11 1.90
CA VAL A 100 -6.39 -6.01 0.72
C VAL A 100 -6.24 -7.36 0.02
N ASP A 101 -6.02 -8.43 0.78
CA ASP A 101 -5.93 -9.79 0.25
C ASP A 101 -7.18 -10.19 -0.55
N TYR A 102 -8.38 -9.92 -0.02
CA TYR A 102 -9.63 -10.17 -0.75
C TYR A 102 -9.75 -9.31 -2.02
N ALA A 103 -9.39 -8.03 -1.95
CA ALA A 103 -9.50 -7.12 -3.08
C ALA A 103 -8.55 -7.44 -4.25
N TYR A 104 -7.41 -8.10 -3.98
CA TYR A 104 -6.40 -8.46 -4.98
C TYR A 104 -6.23 -9.98 -5.19
N GLY A 105 -7.01 -10.79 -4.47
CA GLY A 105 -7.05 -12.25 -4.59
C GLY A 105 -5.71 -12.91 -4.30
N TRP A 106 -5.09 -12.63 -3.16
CA TRP A 106 -3.86 -13.33 -2.73
C TRP A 106 -4.16 -14.72 -2.17
N GLY A 107 -5.33 -14.90 -1.54
CA GLY A 107 -5.77 -16.16 -0.97
C GLY A 107 -4.97 -16.56 0.28
N MET A 108 -4.51 -15.59 1.06
CA MET A 108 -3.67 -15.86 2.23
C MET A 108 -4.52 -16.23 3.46
N ASN A 109 -3.98 -17.15 4.26
CA ASN A 109 -4.56 -17.51 5.55
C ASN A 109 -4.04 -16.59 6.66
N TRP A 110 -4.78 -15.51 6.93
CA TRP A 110 -4.43 -14.55 7.97
C TRP A 110 -4.83 -15.03 9.37
N THR A 111 -3.87 -15.00 10.29
CA THR A 111 -4.12 -15.22 11.73
C THR A 111 -3.84 -13.92 12.48
N PRO A 112 -4.66 -13.54 13.49
CA PRO A 112 -4.38 -12.36 14.30
C PRO A 112 -2.97 -12.42 14.91
N GLY A 113 -2.16 -11.41 14.61
CA GLY A 113 -0.85 -11.22 15.25
C GLY A 113 -0.97 -10.33 16.48
N ARG A 114 -0.06 -10.49 17.44
CA ARG A 114 0.09 -9.59 18.59
C ARG A 114 1.51 -9.02 18.59
N LYS A 115 1.64 -7.72 18.85
CA LYS A 115 2.93 -7.08 19.16
C LYS A 115 3.35 -7.35 20.60
#